data_AF-A0A158GHT2-F1
#
_entry.id   AF-A0A158GHT2-F1
#
_cell.length_a   1.000
_cell.length_b   1.000
_cell.length_c   1.000
_cell.angle_alpha   90.00
_cell.angle_beta   90.00
_cell.angle_gamma   90.00
#
_symmetry.space_group_name_H-M   'P 1'
#
loop_
_entity.id
_entity.type
_entity.pdbx_description
1 polymer ?
#
loop_
_entity_poly.entity_id
_entity_poly.type
_entity_poly.pdbx_seq_one_letter_code
_entity_poly.pdbx_strand_id
1 'polypeptide(L)'
;MNRLIGYLVVAAGCFAFSGPISAWMPSRNEATVYMLSCDEKPVDGVCRGTEMTVVPLTYRVLADQNSVSYWETDDPGRPQRFPYCFINDAKNWWCQWTEEEVPSAKFGMVAGKYAELATCRTIETTERLYEVSRWRWWFVRMHEKLA
;
A
#
# COMPACT_ATOMS: atom_id res chain seq x y z
N MET A 1 9.85 7.62 54.26
CA MET A 1 8.83 6.77 53.59
C MET A 1 8.27 7.33 52.27
N ASN A 2 8.38 8.63 51.96
CA ASN A 2 7.77 9.20 50.74
C ASN A 2 8.56 9.01 49.43
N ARG A 3 9.81 8.55 49.48
CA ARG A 3 10.63 8.32 48.26
C ARG A 3 10.31 7.01 47.54
N LEU A 4 9.81 5.99 48.25
CA LEU A 4 9.49 4.68 47.67
C LEU A 4 8.17 4.70 46.88
N ILE A 5 7.23 5.56 47.27
CA ILE A 5 5.93 5.69 46.61
C ILE A 5 6.08 6.36 45.24
N GLY A 6 6.99 7.34 45.11
CA GLY A 6 7.25 8.02 43.83
C GLY A 6 7.81 7.09 42.74
N TYR A 7 8.69 6.15 43.11
CA TYR A 7 9.24 5.19 42.13
C TYR A 7 8.19 4.16 41.66
N LEU A 8 7.26 3.76 42.52
CA LEU A 8 6.17 2.85 42.15
C LEU A 8 5.20 3.47 41.14
N VAL A 9 4.94 4.77 41.23
CA VAL A 9 4.05 5.46 40.28
C VAL A 9 4.71 5.65 38.92
N VAL A 10 6.02 5.91 38.86
CA VAL A 10 6.75 6.05 37.58
C VAL A 10 6.94 4.69 36.89
N ALA A 11 7.20 3.62 37.65
CA ALA A 11 7.30 2.28 37.09
C ALA A 11 5.96 1.78 36.52
N ALA A 12 4.83 2.09 37.17
CA ALA A 12 3.51 1.69 36.69
C ALA A 12 3.07 2.42 35.40
N GLY A 13 3.58 3.64 35.15
CA GLY A 13 3.26 4.40 33.94
C GLY A 13 3.85 3.81 32.65
N CYS A 14 5.01 3.15 32.72
CA CYS A 14 5.68 2.56 31.55
C CYS A 14 5.11 1.19 31.13
N PHE A 15 4.34 0.52 31.99
CA PHE A 15 3.75 -0.79 31.66
C PHE A 15 2.29 -0.71 31.17
N ALA A 16 1.65 0.47 31.22
CA ALA A 16 0.24 0.62 30.86
C ALA A 16 -0.02 0.83 29.35
N PHE A 17 1.02 0.94 28.52
CA PHE A 17 0.90 1.18 27.07
C PHE A 17 1.51 0.07 26.20
N SER A 18 1.67 -1.15 26.72
CA SER A 18 1.91 -2.32 25.87
C SER A 18 0.59 -2.85 25.29
N GLY A 19 -0.21 -1.97 24.68
CA GLY A 19 -1.18 -2.42 23.69
C GLY A 19 -0.42 -3.01 22.51
N PRO A 20 -0.93 -4.05 21.82
CA PRO A 20 -0.22 -4.65 20.71
C PRO A 20 -0.13 -3.64 19.56
N ILE A 21 0.99 -2.92 19.51
CA ILE A 21 1.41 -2.11 18.36
C ILE A 21 1.51 -2.96 17.08
N SER A 22 1.50 -4.29 17.23
CA SER A 22 1.51 -5.25 16.12
C SER A 22 0.23 -5.24 15.28
N ALA A 23 -0.91 -4.77 15.80
CA ALA A 23 -2.15 -4.73 15.01
C ALA A 23 -2.12 -3.70 13.88
N TRP A 24 -1.15 -2.77 13.89
CA TRP A 24 -1.06 -1.67 12.93
C TRP A 24 0.10 -1.78 11.94
N MET A 25 0.95 -2.80 12.07
CA MET A 25 2.00 -3.06 11.09
C MET A 25 1.52 -4.15 10.13
N PRO A 26 1.58 -3.91 8.81
CA PRO A 26 1.37 -4.97 7.83
C PRO A 26 2.23 -6.18 8.21
N SER A 27 1.68 -7.38 8.05
CA SER A 27 2.48 -8.57 8.26
C SER A 27 3.70 -8.54 7.32
N ARG A 28 4.75 -9.30 7.61
CA ARG A 28 5.99 -9.31 6.79
C ARG A 28 5.74 -9.62 5.30
N ASN A 29 4.58 -10.21 5.02
CA ASN A 29 4.14 -10.68 3.72
C ASN A 29 3.07 -9.77 3.10
N GLU A 30 2.75 -8.65 3.75
CA GLU A 30 1.75 -7.68 3.31
C GLU A 30 2.40 -6.35 2.94
N ALA A 31 1.92 -5.75 1.86
CA ALA A 31 2.32 -4.43 1.42
C ALA A 31 1.07 -3.63 1.02
N THR A 32 0.89 -2.46 1.63
CA THR A 32 -0.17 -1.53 1.23
C THR A 32 0.41 -0.45 0.34
N VAL A 33 -0.17 -0.32 -0.86
CA VAL A 33 0.21 0.66 -1.86
C VAL A 33 -0.76 1.83 -1.77
N TYR A 34 -0.19 3.02 -1.56
CA TYR A 34 -0.94 4.28 -1.50
C TYR A 34 -0.72 5.03 -2.80
N MET A 35 -1.80 5.38 -3.48
CA MET A 35 -1.74 6.09 -4.76
C MET A 35 -2.55 7.36 -4.71
N LEU A 36 -2.07 8.37 -5.44
CA LEU A 36 -2.82 9.57 -5.76
C LEU A 36 -3.09 9.59 -7.26
N SER A 37 -4.22 10.18 -7.63
CA SER A 37 -4.49 10.61 -9.00
C SER A 37 -4.28 12.11 -9.15
N CYS A 38 -3.78 12.54 -10.31
CA CYS A 38 -3.77 13.95 -10.71
C CYS A 38 -4.79 14.14 -11.85
N ASP A 39 -5.62 15.18 -11.76
CA ASP A 39 -6.54 15.59 -12.81
C ASP A 39 -5.81 16.11 -14.07
N GLU A 40 -4.68 16.78 -13.86
CA GLU A 40 -3.76 17.23 -14.91
C GLU A 40 -2.61 16.23 -15.12
N LYS A 41 -1.97 16.28 -16.30
CA LYS A 41 -0.75 15.48 -16.52
C LYS A 41 0.37 16.01 -15.62
N PRO A 42 1.01 15.15 -14.80
CA PRO A 42 2.14 15.58 -14.00
C PRO A 42 3.30 16.01 -14.91
N VAL A 43 3.92 17.16 -14.60
CA VAL A 43 5.10 17.67 -15.28
C VAL A 43 6.29 17.46 -14.34
N ASP A 44 7.30 16.71 -14.78
CA ASP A 44 8.47 16.32 -13.97
C ASP A 44 8.11 15.63 -12.64
N GLY A 45 7.02 14.85 -12.62
CA GLY A 45 6.55 14.14 -11.43
C GLY A 45 5.83 15.03 -10.41
N VAL A 46 5.53 16.28 -10.76
CA VAL A 46 4.75 17.21 -9.92
C VAL A 46 3.36 17.38 -10.52
N CYS A 47 2.33 17.08 -9.73
CA CYS A 47 0.94 17.41 -10.07
C CYS A 47 0.71 18.92 -9.94
N ARG A 48 0.24 19.57 -11.01
CA ARG A 48 -0.09 21.01 -11.01
C ARG A 48 -1.56 21.29 -10.74
N GLY A 49 -2.43 20.30 -10.94
CA GLY A 49 -3.85 20.39 -10.65
C GLY A 49 -4.21 19.82 -9.27
N THR A 50 -5.43 19.32 -9.15
CA THR A 50 -5.96 18.75 -7.92
C THR A 50 -5.53 17.29 -7.78
N GLU A 51 -4.81 17.00 -6.70
CA GLU A 51 -4.53 15.63 -6.29
C GLU A 51 -5.76 15.01 -5.62
N MET A 52 -6.12 13.80 -6.03
CA MET A 52 -7.17 13.03 -5.38
C MET A 52 -6.65 11.71 -4.84
N THR A 53 -7.24 11.22 -3.75
CA THR A 53 -6.86 9.93 -3.16
C THR A 53 -7.51 8.77 -3.88
N VAL A 54 -6.71 7.75 -4.17
CA VAL A 54 -7.21 6.43 -4.60
C VAL A 54 -7.32 5.51 -3.39
N VAL A 55 -8.34 4.64 -3.37
CA VAL A 55 -8.51 3.63 -2.32
C VAL A 55 -7.23 2.78 -2.26
N PRO A 56 -6.54 2.70 -1.11
CA PRO A 56 -5.27 1.98 -1.04
C PRO A 56 -5.50 0.48 -1.19
N LEU A 57 -4.65 -0.16 -1.98
CA LEU A 57 -4.67 -1.60 -2.20
C LEU A 57 -3.65 -2.27 -1.29
N THR A 58 -4.07 -3.31 -0.58
CA THR A 58 -3.15 -4.14 0.20
C THR A 58 -2.95 -5.47 -0.51
N TYR A 59 -1.69 -5.83 -0.71
CA TYR A 59 -1.26 -7.07 -1.31
C TYR A 59 -0.71 -7.99 -0.24
N ARG A 60 -1.10 -9.26 -0.26
CA ARG A 60 -0.50 -10.34 0.53
C ARG A 60 0.18 -11.33 -0.39
N VAL A 61 1.46 -11.57 -0.12
CA VAL A 61 2.33 -12.45 -0.90
C VAL A 61 2.68 -13.68 -0.07
N LEU A 62 2.21 -14.85 -0.51
CA LEU A 62 2.58 -16.14 0.05
C LEU A 62 3.54 -16.82 -0.93
N ALA A 63 4.83 -16.52 -0.78
CA ALA A 63 5.88 -17.03 -1.67
C ALA A 63 6.00 -18.57 -1.63
N ASP A 64 5.76 -19.16 -0.47
CA ASP A 64 5.69 -20.61 -0.25
C ASP A 64 4.58 -21.29 -1.06
N GLN A 65 3.48 -20.58 -1.32
CA GLN A 65 2.30 -21.08 -2.03
C GLN A 65 2.18 -20.51 -3.45
N ASN A 66 3.22 -19.82 -3.94
CA ASN A 66 3.23 -19.05 -5.17
C ASN A 66 1.93 -18.25 -5.39
N SER A 67 1.47 -17.56 -4.33
CA SER A 67 0.19 -16.85 -4.32
C SER A 67 0.35 -15.38 -4.02
N VAL A 68 -0.33 -14.53 -4.78
CA VAL A 68 -0.59 -13.15 -4.39
C VAL A 68 -2.10 -12.93 -4.32
N SER A 69 -2.56 -12.37 -3.22
CA SER A 69 -3.92 -11.83 -3.11
C SER A 69 -3.87 -10.34 -2.83
N TYR A 70 -4.95 -9.64 -3.13
CA TYR A 70 -5.11 -8.24 -2.80
C TYR A 70 -6.51 -7.93 -2.34
N TRP A 71 -6.66 -6.82 -1.62
CA TRP A 71 -7.95 -6.27 -1.24
C TRP A 71 -7.85 -4.75 -1.14
N GLU A 72 -9.00 -4.09 -1.28
CA GLU A 72 -9.13 -2.67 -0.99
C GLU A 72 -9.13 -2.45 0.52
N THR A 73 -8.47 -1.39 0.98
CA THR A 73 -8.40 -1.07 2.41
C THR A 73 -9.79 -0.80 3.01
N ASP A 74 -10.73 -0.31 2.20
CA ASP A 74 -12.10 -0.05 2.63
C ASP A 74 -13.00 -1.32 2.60
N ASP A 75 -12.58 -2.41 1.91
CA ASP A 75 -13.26 -3.72 1.90
C ASP A 75 -12.27 -4.89 2.07
N PRO A 76 -11.70 -5.10 3.28
CA PRO A 76 -10.75 -6.17 3.53
C PRO A 76 -11.38 -7.58 3.54
N GLY A 77 -12.71 -7.68 3.50
CA GLY A 77 -13.44 -8.95 3.58
C GLY A 77 -13.47 -9.74 2.26
N ARG A 78 -13.03 -9.14 1.16
CA ARG A 78 -13.07 -9.73 -0.19
C ARG A 78 -11.68 -9.78 -0.83
N PRO A 79 -10.75 -10.61 -0.31
CA PRO A 79 -9.46 -10.78 -0.93
C PRO A 79 -9.61 -11.47 -2.29
N GLN A 80 -9.11 -10.82 -3.33
CA GLN A 80 -9.05 -11.38 -4.67
C GLN A 80 -7.67 -11.96 -4.91
N ARG A 81 -7.61 -13.19 -5.43
CA ARG A 81 -6.35 -13.88 -5.73
C ARG A 81 -5.99 -13.68 -7.20
N PHE A 82 -4.71 -13.44 -7.47
CA PHE A 82 -4.21 -13.40 -8.83
C PHE A 82 -3.92 -14.81 -9.36
N PRO A 83 -4.33 -15.12 -10.61
CA PRO A 83 -4.19 -16.46 -11.17
C PRO A 83 -2.76 -16.78 -11.62
N TYR A 84 -2.02 -15.80 -12.15
CA TYR A 84 -0.70 -16.03 -12.76
C TYR A 84 0.32 -15.09 -12.14
N CYS A 85 1.23 -15.64 -11.33
CA CYS A 85 2.23 -14.86 -10.61
C CYS A 85 3.63 -15.47 -10.68
N PHE A 86 4.62 -14.60 -10.83
CA PHE A 86 6.04 -14.88 -10.61
C PHE A 86 6.45 -14.20 -9.31
N ILE A 87 6.77 -14.99 -8.28
CA ILE A 87 7.08 -14.49 -6.94
C ILE A 87 8.51 -14.87 -6.59
N ASN A 88 9.35 -13.87 -6.36
CA ASN A 88 10.67 -14.07 -5.76
C ASN A 88 10.59 -13.89 -4.24
N ASP A 89 10.00 -12.77 -3.81
CA ASP A 89 9.79 -12.43 -2.41
C ASP A 89 8.63 -11.42 -2.26
N ALA A 90 8.30 -11.02 -1.03
CA ALA A 90 7.20 -10.08 -0.76
C ALA A 90 7.40 -8.67 -1.38
N LYS A 91 8.63 -8.29 -1.73
CA LYS A 91 9.01 -7.01 -2.33
C LYS A 91 9.34 -7.11 -3.82
N ASN A 92 9.45 -8.32 -4.36
CA ASN A 92 9.78 -8.61 -5.75
C ASN A 92 8.86 -9.71 -6.27
N TRP A 93 7.76 -9.31 -6.89
CA TRP A 93 6.78 -10.22 -7.47
C TRP A 93 6.02 -9.51 -8.58
N TRP A 94 5.49 -10.29 -9.51
CA TRP A 94 4.70 -9.79 -10.63
C TRP A 94 3.56 -10.75 -10.90
N CYS A 95 2.40 -10.21 -11.23
CA CYS A 95 1.23 -10.98 -11.55
C CYS A 95 0.54 -10.44 -12.79
N GLN A 96 -0.27 -11.29 -13.40
CA GLN A 96 -1.09 -10.99 -14.57
C GLN A 96 -2.46 -11.65 -14.41
N TRP A 97 -3.48 -11.04 -15.02
CA TRP A 97 -4.85 -11.55 -14.99
C TRP A 97 -5.10 -12.66 -16.02
N THR A 98 -4.40 -12.59 -17.15
CA THR A 98 -4.52 -13.53 -18.27
C THR A 98 -3.22 -14.31 -18.44
N GLU A 99 -3.25 -15.51 -19.02
CA GLU A 99 -2.06 -16.35 -19.29
C GLU A 99 -1.26 -15.88 -20.52
N GLU A 100 -1.69 -14.79 -21.16
CA GLU A 100 -1.13 -14.35 -22.44
C GLU A 100 0.38 -14.04 -22.34
N GLU A 101 1.13 -14.48 -23.35
CA GLU A 101 2.58 -14.31 -23.44
C GLU A 101 2.99 -12.83 -23.56
N VAL A 102 2.13 -12.02 -24.21
CA VAL A 102 2.18 -10.56 -24.20
C VAL A 102 0.96 -10.06 -23.43
N PRO A 103 1.04 -9.96 -22.09
CA PRO A 103 -0.11 -9.56 -21.31
C PRO A 103 -0.44 -8.09 -21.55
N SER A 104 -1.72 -7.77 -21.55
CA SER A 104 -2.21 -6.39 -21.65
C SER A 104 -1.75 -5.51 -20.49
N ALA A 105 -1.63 -6.09 -19.28
CA ALA A 105 -1.06 -5.47 -18.09
C ALA A 105 -0.40 -6.49 -17.15
N LYS A 106 0.81 -6.18 -16.69
CA LYS A 106 1.46 -6.82 -15.53
C LYS A 106 1.49 -5.82 -14.39
N PHE A 107 1.25 -6.28 -13.17
CA PHE A 107 1.31 -5.46 -11.97
C PHE A 107 2.11 -6.21 -10.92
N GLY A 108 2.82 -5.47 -10.08
CA GLY A 108 3.74 -6.11 -9.16
C GLY A 108 4.52 -5.14 -8.30
N MET A 109 5.45 -5.71 -7.55
CA MET A 109 6.43 -4.98 -6.75
C MET A 109 7.82 -5.22 -7.29
N VAL A 110 8.61 -4.14 -7.40
CA VAL A 110 10.02 -4.16 -7.84
C VAL A 110 10.83 -3.39 -6.84
N ALA A 111 11.79 -4.06 -6.20
CA ALA A 111 12.60 -3.47 -5.14
C ALA A 111 11.73 -2.77 -4.06
N GLY A 112 10.54 -3.31 -3.79
CA GLY A 112 9.60 -2.77 -2.80
C GLY A 112 8.78 -1.56 -3.25
N LYS A 113 8.78 -1.20 -4.54
CA LYS A 113 7.89 -0.19 -5.12
C LYS A 113 6.88 -0.83 -6.05
N TYR A 114 5.67 -0.30 -6.09
CA TYR A 114 4.65 -0.77 -7.01
C TYR A 114 5.01 -0.38 -8.45
N ALA A 115 4.81 -1.33 -9.36
CA ALA A 115 4.99 -1.12 -10.78
C ALA A 115 3.83 -1.75 -11.55
N GLU A 116 3.29 -0.98 -12.49
CA GLU A 116 2.31 -1.44 -13.46
C GLU A 116 2.88 -1.28 -14.86
N LEU A 117 3.07 -2.40 -15.55
CA LEU A 117 3.54 -2.49 -16.92
C LEU A 117 2.34 -2.83 -17.81
N ALA A 118 1.68 -1.81 -18.37
CA ALA A 118 0.67 -2.01 -19.40
C ALA A 118 1.34 -1.98 -20.78
N THR A 119 1.43 -3.13 -21.45
CA THR A 119 2.11 -3.27 -22.74
C THR A 119 1.27 -2.76 -23.92
N CYS A 120 -0.06 -2.62 -23.74
CA CYS A 120 -0.99 -2.27 -24.83
C CYS A 120 -2.15 -1.36 -24.37
N ARG A 121 -1.87 -0.18 -23.80
CA ARG A 121 -2.88 0.89 -23.75
C ARG A 121 -2.22 2.26 -23.81
N THR A 122 -2.81 3.12 -24.64
CA THR A 122 -2.51 4.54 -24.74
C THR A 122 -2.40 5.17 -23.35
N ILE A 123 -1.16 5.49 -23.01
CA ILE A 123 -0.53 6.34 -21.98
C ILE A 123 -1.41 7.29 -21.12
N GLU A 124 -2.70 7.48 -21.36
CA GLU A 124 -3.51 8.50 -20.67
C GLU A 124 -4.01 8.13 -19.26
N THR A 125 -4.17 6.85 -18.92
CA THR A 125 -4.73 6.44 -17.61
C THR A 125 -3.65 6.15 -16.56
N THR A 126 -2.51 5.59 -16.96
CA THR A 126 -1.42 5.26 -16.03
C THR A 126 -0.58 6.48 -15.66
N GLU A 127 -0.47 7.48 -16.53
CA GLU A 127 0.25 8.74 -16.24
C GLU A 127 -0.40 9.58 -15.12
N ARG A 128 -1.65 9.26 -14.73
CA ARG A 128 -2.35 10.00 -13.68
C ARG A 128 -2.14 9.42 -12.30
N LEU A 129 -1.78 8.14 -12.19
CA LEU A 129 -1.64 7.44 -10.92
C LEU A 129 -0.17 7.30 -10.55
N TYR A 130 0.19 7.70 -9.34
CA TYR A 130 1.53 7.52 -8.84
C TYR A 130 1.54 7.13 -7.36
N GLU A 131 2.51 6.28 -7.00
CA GLU A 131 2.70 5.81 -5.63
C GLU A 131 3.24 6.93 -4.75
N VAL A 132 2.68 7.05 -3.54
CA VAL A 132 3.11 8.00 -2.51
C VAL A 132 3.31 7.31 -1.18
N SER A 133 3.95 8.02 -0.24
CA SER A 133 3.99 7.56 1.15
C SER A 133 2.61 7.62 1.81
N ARG A 134 2.36 6.74 2.78
CA ARG A 134 1.14 6.74 3.61
C ARG A 134 0.80 8.11 4.18
N TRP A 135 1.80 8.85 4.64
CA TRP A 135 1.60 10.16 5.26
C TRP A 135 1.13 11.20 4.24
N ARG A 136 1.74 11.25 3.05
CA ARG A 136 1.30 12.14 1.96
C ARG A 136 -0.14 11.84 1.58
N TRP A 137 -0.46 10.55 1.41
CA TRP A 137 -1.83 10.13 1.11
C TRP A 137 -2.84 10.58 2.16
N TRP A 138 -2.49 10.43 3.44
CA TRP A 138 -3.37 10.84 4.54
C TRP A 138 -3.59 12.37 4.58
N PHE A 139 -2.56 13.16 4.29
CA PHE A 139 -2.69 14.62 4.17
C PHE A 139 -3.67 15.02 3.06
N VAL A 140 -3.56 14.40 1.88
CA VAL A 140 -4.48 14.67 0.76
C VAL A 140 -5.90 14.23 1.11
N ARG A 141 -6.09 13.04 1.71
CA ARG A 141 -7.42 12.58 2.15
C ARG A 141 -8.10 13.52 3.14
N MET A 142 -7.32 14.13 4.04
CA MET A 142 -7.87 15.10 4.98
C MET A 142 -8.29 16.39 4.29
N HIS A 143 -7.50 16.86 3.32
CA HIS A 143 -7.84 18.02 2.52
C HIS A 143 -9.15 17.79 1.74
N GLU A 144 -9.31 16.64 1.08
CA GLU A 144 -10.53 16.29 0.35
C GLU A 144 -11.79 16.26 1.22
N LYS A 145 -11.68 15.82 2.48
CA LYS A 145 -12.83 15.75 3.39
C LYS A 145 -13.22 17.09 4.01
N LEU A 146 -12.31 18.06 3.98
CA LEU A 146 -12.50 19.37 4.61
C LEU A 146 -12.82 20.48 3.59
N ALA A 147 -12.55 20.26 2.31
CA ALA A 147 -12.93 21.13 1.20
C ALA A 147 -14.41 20.93 0.81
#